data_AF-V5UVH9-F1
#
_entry.id   AF-V5UVH9-F1
#
_cell.length_a   1.000
_cell.length_b   1.000
_cell.length_c   1.000
_cell.angle_alpha   90.00
_cell.angle_beta   90.00
_cell.angle_gamma   90.00
#
_symmetry.space_group_name_H-M   'P 1'
#
loop_
_entity.id
_entity.type
_entity.pdbx_description
1 polymer ?
#
loop_
_entity_poly.entity_id
_entity_poly.type
_entity_poly.pdbx_seq_one_letter_code
_entity_poly.pdbx_strand_id
1 'polypeptide(L)' 'MSCGMCNKSVRGANNSEVKCIDCNNQFHGNCVSMKVEEIKFLIESGKSWRCDGCTRNKRLSMSMDTPIKEGQ' A
#
# COMPACT_ATOMS: atom_id res chain seq x y z
N MET A 1 -15.71 -4.22 6.12
CA MET A 1 -14.48 -4.42 5.32
C MET A 1 -13.43 -5.07 6.20
N SER A 2 -12.64 -5.99 5.64
CA SER A 2 -11.65 -6.79 6.36
C SER A 2 -10.23 -6.33 6.01
N CYS A 3 -9.31 -6.43 6.96
CA CYS A 3 -7.93 -6.04 6.78
C CYS A 3 -7.23 -7.01 5.83
N GLY A 4 -6.65 -6.50 4.75
CA GLY A 4 -5.94 -7.32 3.76
C GLY A 4 -4.67 -8.01 4.27
N MET A 5 -4.27 -7.78 5.53
CA MET A 5 -3.13 -8.45 6.16
C MET A 5 -3.56 -9.47 7.23
N CYS A 6 -4.43 -9.08 8.17
CA CYS A 6 -4.79 -9.94 9.30
C CYS A 6 -6.19 -10.56 9.18
N ASN A 7 -6.94 -10.25 8.11
CA ASN A 7 -8.30 -10.70 7.82
C ASN A 7 -9.36 -10.32 8.88
N LYS A 8 -8.99 -9.55 9.90
CA LYS A 8 -9.92 -9.02 10.92
C LYS A 8 -10.65 -7.78 10.41
N SER A 9 -11.84 -7.52 10.95
CA SER A 9 -12.63 -6.34 10.61
C SER A 9 -11.87 -5.03 10.84
N VAL A 10 -11.90 -4.15 9.84
CA VAL A 10 -11.40 -2.78 9.95
C VAL A 10 -12.56 -1.91 10.45
N ARG A 11 -12.45 -1.42 11.69
CA ARG A 11 -13.43 -0.51 12.28
C ARG A 11 -12.94 0.91 12.03
N GLY A 12 -13.47 1.56 11.00
CA GLY A 12 -13.05 2.88 10.54
C GLY A 12 -13.43 4.07 11.44
N ALA A 13 -13.55 3.85 12.75
CA ALA A 13 -14.08 4.86 13.67
C ALA A 13 -13.05 5.93 14.05
N ASN A 14 -11.77 5.79 13.69
CA ASN A 14 -10.70 6.64 14.22
C ASN A 14 -9.61 7.05 13.19
N ASN A 15 -9.89 6.97 11.88
CA ASN A 15 -8.90 7.26 10.82
C ASN A 15 -7.58 6.49 11.05
N SER A 16 -7.69 5.24 11.49
CA SER A 16 -6.56 4.39 11.87
C SER A 16 -6.26 3.33 10.80
N GLU A 17 -6.90 3.47 9.66
CA GLU A 17 -6.84 2.56 8.53
C GLU A 17 -6.37 3.29 7.27
N VAL A 18 -5.69 2.53 6.42
CA VAL A 18 -5.18 3.00 5.15
C VAL A 18 -5.75 2.15 4.03
N LYS A 19 -5.98 2.77 2.88
CA LYS A 19 -6.45 2.09 1.67
C LYS A 19 -5.33 2.07 0.64
N CYS A 20 -4.99 0.89 0.14
CA CYS A 20 -4.02 0.75 -0.94
C CYS A 20 -4.62 1.27 -2.25
N ILE A 21 -3.89 2.09 -2.99
CA ILE A 21 -4.35 2.61 -4.28
C ILE A 21 -4.44 1.55 -5.39
N ASP A 22 -3.63 0.49 -5.37
CA ASP A 22 -3.62 -0.50 -6.45
C ASP A 22 -4.62 -1.63 -6.19
N CYS A 23 -4.58 -2.24 -5.00
CA CYS A 23 -5.47 -3.36 -4.69
C CYS A 23 -6.79 -2.96 -4.03
N ASN A 24 -6.99 -1.66 -3.72
CA ASN A 24 -8.18 -1.12 -3.07
C ASN A 24 -8.54 -1.73 -1.69
N ASN A 25 -7.71 -2.62 -1.16
CA ASN A 25 -7.90 -3.22 0.16
C ASN A 25 -7.63 -2.22 1.28
N GLN A 26 -8.34 -2.39 2.40
CA GLN A 26 -8.13 -1.65 3.63
C GLN A 26 -7.19 -2.41 4.57
N PHE A 27 -6.39 -1.67 5.32
CA PHE A 27 -5.44 -2.23 6.27
C PHE A 27 -5.46 -1.42 7.57
N HIS A 28 -5.35 -2.08 8.71
CA HIS A 28 -5.07 -1.37 9.96
C HIS A 28 -3.67 -0.76 9.91
N GLY A 29 -3.51 0.47 10.40
CA GLY A 29 -2.20 1.12 10.54
C GLY A 29 -1.18 0.22 11.23
N ASN A 30 -1.56 -0.40 12.34
CA ASN A 30 -0.69 -1.31 13.09
C ASN A 30 -0.28 -2.56 12.29
N CYS A 31 -1.15 -3.08 11.43
CA CYS A 31 -0.79 -4.21 10.56
C CYS A 31 0.31 -3.81 9.59
N VAL A 32 0.23 -2.61 9.02
CA VAL A 32 1.21 -2.13 8.04
C VAL A 32 2.33 -1.28 8.66
N SER A 33 2.51 -1.37 9.98
CA SER A 33 3.52 -0.59 10.74
C SER A 33 3.47 0.92 10.50
N MET A 34 2.27 1.46 10.24
CA MET A 34 2.05 2.91 10.13
C MET A 34 1.48 3.46 11.43
N LYS A 35 2.04 4.59 11.87
CA LYS A 35 1.50 5.34 13.01
C LYS A 35 0.25 6.11 12.60
N VAL A 36 -0.64 6.34 13.55
CA VAL A 36 -1.87 7.14 13.33
C VAL A 36 -1.54 8.55 12.81
N GLU A 37 -0.45 9.15 13.28
CA GLU A 37 0.03 10.46 12.83
C GLU A 37 0.37 10.47 11.33
N GLU A 38 1.03 9.41 10.84
CA GLU A 38 1.37 9.28 9.42
C GLU A 38 0.13 9.04 8.57
N ILE A 39 -0.85 8.29 9.08
CA ILE A 39 -2.13 8.06 8.40
C ILE A 39 -2.90 9.37 8.27
N LYS A 40 -2.98 10.17 9.34
CA LYS A 40 -3.58 11.50 9.31
C LYS A 40 -2.87 12.40 8.30
N PHE A 41 -1.53 12.44 8.34
CA PHE A 41 -0.75 13.23 7.39
C PHE A 41 -1.00 12.82 5.94
N LEU A 42 -1.12 11.52 5.63
CA LEU A 42 -1.47 11.07 4.28
C LEU A 42 -2.84 11.56 3.83
N ILE A 43 -3.85 11.46 4.71
CA ILE A 43 -5.23 11.91 4.44
C ILE A 43 -5.24 13.43 4.24
N GLU A 44 -4.64 14.20 5.14
CA GLU A 44 -4.56 15.67 5.08
C GLU A 44 -3.75 16.16 3.88
N SER A 45 -2.63 15.49 3.56
CA SER A 45 -1.79 15.82 2.41
C SER A 45 -2.39 15.36 1.08
N GLY A 46 -3.49 14.59 1.08
CA GLY A 46 -4.05 13.97 -0.13
C GLY A 46 -3.10 12.98 -0.81
N LYS A 47 -2.11 12.44 -0.08
CA LYS A 47 -1.12 11.51 -0.60
C LYS A 47 -1.69 10.10 -0.65
N SER A 48 -1.35 9.39 -1.73
CA SER A 48 -1.71 7.99 -1.89
C SER A 48 -0.77 7.06 -1.12
N TRP A 49 -1.35 6.01 -0.54
CA TRP A 49 -0.60 4.94 0.11
C TRP A 49 -0.74 3.63 -0.66
N ARG A 50 0.33 2.83 -0.63
CA ARG A 50 0.45 1.54 -1.32
C ARG A 50 0.94 0.49 -0.34
N CYS A 51 0.30 -0.67 -0.31
CA CYS A 51 0.73 -1.77 0.55
C CYS A 51 2.03 -2.41 0.06
N ASP A 52 2.73 -3.13 0.96
CA ASP A 52 4.01 -3.76 0.65
C ASP A 52 3.91 -4.77 -0.51
N GLY A 53 2.83 -5.54 -0.59
CA GLY A 53 2.58 -6.49 -1.68
C GLY A 53 2.50 -5.81 -3.06
N CYS A 54 1.75 -4.71 -3.17
CA CYS A 54 1.67 -3.93 -4.41
C CYS A 54 2.99 -3.21 -4.72
N THR A 55 3.71 -2.73 -3.71
CA THR A 55 5.03 -2.11 -3.87
C THR A 55 6.05 -3.10 -4.43
N ARG A 56 6.08 -4.34 -3.91
CA ARG A 56 6.94 -5.41 -4.44
C ARG A 56 6.56 -5.80 -5.86
N ASN A 57 5.27 -5.96 -6.16
CA ASN A 57 4.81 -6.31 -7.50
C ASN A 57 5.25 -5.26 -8.54
N LYS A 58 5.15 -3.96 -8.20
CA LYS A 58 5.60 -2.89 -9.08
C LYS A 58 7.10 -2.94 -9.37
N ARG A 59 7.92 -3.29 -8.36
CA ARG A 59 9.38 -3.45 -8.53
C ARG A 59 9.68 -4.61 -9.50
N LEU A 60 8.99 -5.73 -9.36
CA LEU A 60 9.15 -6.88 -10.24
C LEU A 60 8.77 -6.55 -11.70
N SER A 61 7.72 -5.78 -11.92
CA SER A 61 7.35 -5.33 -13.28
C SER A 61 8.36 -4.38 -13.92
N MET A 62 9.16 -3.65 -13.14
CA MET A 62 10.24 -2.78 -13.67
C MET A 62 11.53 -3.55 -13.96
N SER A 63 11.69 -4.78 -13.44
CA SER A 63 12.88 -5.60 -13.63
C SER A 63 12.82 -6.51 -14.87
N MET A 64 11.70 -6.54 -15.60
CA MET A 64 11.51 -7.42 -16.76
C MET A 64 11.63 -6.71 -18.12
N ASP A 65 11.84 -5.39 -18.16
CA ASP A 65 12.12 -4.66 -19.39
C ASP A 65 13.55 -4.09 -19.34
N THR A 66 14.52 -4.93 -19.67
CA THR A 66 15.75 -4.43 -20.29
C THR A 66 15.90 -5.21 -21.58
N PRO A 67 15.48 -4.66 -22.73
CA PRO A 67 15.96 -5.16 -24.01
C PRO A 67 17.45 -4.79 -24.06
N ILE A 68 18.32 -5.75 -23.74
CA ILE A 68 19.71 -5.70 -24.16
C ILE A 68 19.67 -5.78 -25.70
N LYS A 69 19.55 -4.63 -26.35
CA LYS A 69 19.94 -4.48 -27.74
C LYS A 69 21.45 -4.34 -27.75
N GLU A 70 22.15 -5.46 -27.84
CA GLU A 70 23.54 -5.49 -28.30
C GLU A 70 23.53 -6.14 -29.67
N GLY A 71 23.54 -5.27 -30.69
CA GLY A 71 23.96 -5.68 -32.02
C GLY A 71 25.47 -5.75 -32.07
N GLN A 72 25.98 -6.77 -32.76
CA GLN A 72 27.10 -6.72 -33.70
C GLN A 72 27.14 -8.01 -34.50
#